data_AF-A0A8T5SL06-F1
#
_entry.id   AF-A0A8T5SL06-F1
#
_cell.length_a   1.000
_cell.length_b   1.000
_cell.length_c   1.000
_cell.angle_alpha   90.00
_cell.angle_beta   90.00
_cell.angle_gamma   90.00
#
_symmetry.space_group_name_H-M   'P 1'
#
loop_
_entity.id
_entity.type
_entity.pdbx_description
1 polymer ?
#
loop_
_entity_poly.entity_id
_entity_poly.type
_entity_poly.pdbx_seq_one_letter_code
_entity_poly.pdbx_strand_id
1 'polypeptide(L)'
;MIEKIIIPLAKTNFCRKFNYNKFLEDIPNDYFLDNFSIKRSAINGSIILFSFILATIISCGVLFYNIVFSLLIFVIVILAIVLFLIRKIRKMYFEKILEVEQNSDLICREILLILSTTNSLSMVIEYLAQGSYPIISPMITQLIQRMNVGDSPISLLKTFALKQPSETIKEFILEIIIPIAKGQLTIDKTNNFEAQWLIRKNFDSYMSQLEGKMSLFLAITTIIPVTVSMLLVIMGYVNVSMLVFLPLVFLVFDLIAVEIFNSGKVELLGG
;
A
#
# COMPACT_ATOMS: atom_id res chain seq x y z
N MET A 1 -17.45 4.03 1.35
CA MET A 1 -18.15 3.25 0.28
C MET A 1 -17.60 1.82 0.19
N ILE A 2 -16.29 1.61 0.02
CA ILE A 2 -15.68 0.25 0.09
C ILE A 2 -16.00 -0.45 1.40
N GLU A 3 -15.83 0.25 2.53
CA GLU A 3 -16.15 -0.32 3.84
C GLU A 3 -17.63 -0.67 4.02
N LYS A 4 -18.53 0.01 3.29
CA LYS A 4 -19.98 -0.21 3.39
C LYS A 4 -20.50 -1.29 2.44
N ILE A 5 -19.72 -1.67 1.43
CA ILE A 5 -20.16 -2.60 0.37
C ILE A 5 -19.29 -3.84 0.32
N ILE A 6 -17.95 -3.69 0.26
CA ILE A 6 -17.01 -4.81 0.10
C ILE A 6 -16.83 -5.58 1.40
N ILE A 7 -16.76 -4.91 2.56
CA ILE A 7 -16.60 -5.59 3.86
C ILE A 7 -17.83 -6.46 4.18
N PRO A 8 -19.08 -6.00 4.03
CA PRO A 8 -20.25 -6.86 4.20
C PRO A 8 -20.26 -8.03 3.21
N LEU A 9 -19.93 -7.79 1.94
CA LEU A 9 -19.83 -8.84 0.93
C LEU A 9 -18.79 -9.90 1.31
N ALA A 10 -17.64 -9.48 1.84
CA ALA A 10 -16.55 -10.36 2.26
C ALA A 10 -16.88 -11.20 3.49
N LYS A 11 -17.84 -10.75 4.33
CA LYS A 11 -18.38 -11.54 5.44
C LYS A 11 -19.33 -12.63 4.98
N THR A 12 -19.87 -12.56 3.75
CA THR A 12 -20.75 -13.61 3.23
C THR A 12 -19.97 -14.87 2.85
N ASN A 13 -20.60 -16.04 3.02
CA ASN A 13 -20.00 -17.33 2.66
C ASN A 13 -19.73 -17.49 1.16
N PHE A 14 -20.33 -16.64 0.32
CA PHE A 14 -20.21 -16.71 -1.14
C PHE A 14 -18.78 -16.36 -1.61
N CYS A 15 -18.14 -15.40 -0.95
CA CYS A 15 -16.79 -14.93 -1.29
C CYS A 15 -15.68 -15.89 -0.84
N ARG A 16 -15.96 -16.82 0.08
CA ARG A 16 -14.99 -17.84 0.53
C ARG A 16 -14.63 -18.86 -0.56
N LYS A 17 -15.48 -19.04 -1.57
CA LYS A 17 -15.23 -19.95 -2.70
C LYS A 17 -14.21 -19.39 -3.70
N PHE A 18 -14.11 -18.06 -3.81
CA PHE A 18 -13.12 -17.40 -4.66
C PHE A 18 -11.82 -17.16 -3.88
N ASN A 19 -11.05 -18.21 -3.71
CA ASN A 19 -9.80 -18.16 -2.95
C ASN A 19 -8.66 -17.61 -3.84
N TYR A 20 -8.69 -16.31 -4.11
CA TYR A 20 -7.66 -15.63 -4.91
C TYR A 20 -6.82 -14.72 -4.02
N ASN A 21 -5.51 -14.93 -3.95
CA ASN A 21 -4.62 -14.21 -3.02
C ASN A 21 -3.67 -13.19 -3.67
N LYS A 22 -3.62 -13.12 -5.00
CA LYS A 22 -2.58 -12.35 -5.71
C LYS A 22 -2.79 -10.83 -5.73
N PHE A 23 -4.02 -10.33 -5.68
CA PHE A 23 -4.28 -8.88 -5.91
C PHE A 23 -3.82 -7.95 -4.80
N LEU A 24 -3.75 -8.44 -3.55
CA LEU A 24 -3.38 -7.66 -2.37
C LEU A 24 -2.22 -8.34 -1.63
N GLU A 25 -1.37 -9.06 -2.37
CA GLU A 25 -0.26 -9.80 -1.79
C GLU A 25 0.73 -8.88 -1.06
N ASP A 26 0.86 -7.66 -1.57
CA ASP A 26 1.65 -6.55 -1.04
C ASP A 26 1.17 -6.05 0.34
N ILE A 27 -0.08 -6.31 0.71
CA ILE A 27 -0.61 -5.92 2.02
C ILE A 27 -0.60 -7.15 2.96
N PRO A 28 0.01 -7.04 4.15
CA PRO A 28 0.05 -8.13 5.11
C PRO A 28 -1.36 -8.54 5.53
N ASN A 29 -1.59 -9.85 5.63
CA ASN A 29 -2.91 -10.38 5.98
C ASN A 29 -3.36 -9.93 7.39
N ASP A 30 -2.40 -9.68 8.28
CA ASP A 30 -2.64 -9.20 9.64
C ASP A 30 -3.33 -7.83 9.64
N TYR A 31 -3.02 -6.95 8.68
CA TYR A 31 -3.70 -5.67 8.52
C TYR A 31 -5.22 -5.84 8.34
N PHE A 32 -5.64 -6.82 7.53
CA PHE A 32 -7.07 -7.06 7.28
C PHE A 32 -7.78 -7.76 8.44
N LEU A 33 -7.05 -8.61 9.17
CA LEU A 33 -7.56 -9.27 10.37
C LEU A 33 -7.76 -8.26 11.49
N ASP A 34 -6.80 -7.38 11.72
CA ASP A 34 -6.83 -6.41 12.82
C ASP A 34 -7.89 -5.31 12.57
N ASN A 35 -8.00 -4.81 11.34
CA ASN A 35 -8.93 -3.71 11.05
C ASN A 35 -10.35 -4.17 10.70
N PHE A 36 -10.51 -5.35 10.09
CA PHE A 36 -11.80 -5.78 9.54
C PHE A 36 -12.26 -7.16 10.01
N SER A 37 -11.42 -7.90 10.73
CA SER A 37 -11.66 -9.29 11.17
C SER A 37 -11.93 -10.24 10.00
N ILE A 38 -11.38 -9.95 8.82
CA ILE A 38 -11.61 -10.69 7.57
C ILE A 38 -10.27 -11.05 6.95
N LYS A 39 -10.16 -12.27 6.41
CA LYS A 39 -8.97 -12.72 5.68
C LYS A 39 -8.86 -12.01 4.33
N ARG A 40 -7.64 -11.71 3.89
CA ARG A 40 -7.32 -11.13 2.58
C ARG A 40 -8.02 -11.84 1.41
N SER A 41 -8.09 -13.17 1.43
CA SER A 41 -8.72 -13.95 0.36
C SER A 41 -10.21 -13.61 0.16
N ALA A 42 -10.94 -13.35 1.24
CA ALA A 42 -12.35 -13.02 1.18
C ALA A 42 -12.59 -11.61 0.61
N ILE A 43 -11.66 -10.68 0.85
CA ILE A 43 -11.70 -9.33 0.28
C ILE A 43 -11.45 -9.40 -1.23
N ASN A 44 -10.43 -10.15 -1.67
CA ASN A 44 -10.16 -10.36 -3.09
C ASN A 44 -11.35 -11.01 -3.81
N GLY A 45 -11.95 -12.05 -3.23
CA GLY A 45 -13.15 -12.69 -3.77
C GLY A 45 -14.33 -11.72 -3.89
N SER A 46 -14.47 -10.80 -2.95
CA SER A 46 -15.54 -9.78 -2.95
C SER A 46 -15.34 -8.72 -4.03
N ILE A 47 -14.09 -8.30 -4.27
CA ILE A 47 -13.76 -7.36 -5.35
C ILE A 47 -14.14 -7.99 -6.71
N ILE A 48 -13.75 -9.25 -6.93
CA ILE A 48 -14.06 -9.98 -8.16
C ILE A 48 -15.58 -10.08 -8.33
N LEU A 49 -16.29 -10.57 -7.33
CA LEU A 49 -17.75 -10.77 -7.42
C LEU A 49 -18.50 -9.46 -7.67
N PHE A 50 -18.13 -8.39 -6.97
CA PHE A 50 -18.71 -7.07 -7.17
C PHE A 50 -18.43 -6.52 -8.58
N SER A 51 -17.20 -6.69 -9.09
CA SER A 51 -16.84 -6.27 -10.45
C SER A 51 -17.63 -7.00 -11.52
N PHE A 52 -17.87 -8.31 -11.36
CA PHE A 52 -18.71 -9.09 -12.27
C PHE A 52 -20.16 -8.61 -12.27
N ILE A 53 -20.76 -8.36 -11.10
CA ILE A 53 -22.15 -7.89 -11.01
C ILE A 53 -22.33 -6.52 -11.67
N LEU A 54 -21.41 -5.59 -11.44
CA LEU A 54 -21.51 -4.27 -12.05
C LEU A 54 -21.27 -4.32 -13.56
N ALA A 55 -20.31 -5.13 -13.99
CA ALA A 55 -20.03 -5.30 -15.40
C ALA A 55 -21.21 -5.93 -16.16
N THR A 56 -21.90 -6.91 -15.58
CA THR A 56 -23.11 -7.50 -16.21
C THR A 56 -24.23 -6.47 -16.35
N ILE A 57 -24.44 -5.63 -15.33
CA ILE A 57 -25.45 -4.55 -15.37
C ILE A 57 -25.13 -3.57 -16.50
N ILE A 58 -23.87 -3.12 -16.61
CA ILE A 58 -23.45 -2.16 -17.62
C ILE A 58 -23.48 -2.78 -19.02
N SER A 59 -23.02 -4.02 -19.18
CA SER A 59 -23.01 -4.71 -20.49
C SER A 59 -24.42 -5.01 -20.99
N CYS A 60 -25.38 -5.27 -20.08
CA CYS A 60 -26.76 -5.57 -20.46
C CYS A 60 -27.40 -4.46 -21.30
N GLY A 61 -27.06 -3.19 -21.04
CA GLY A 61 -27.54 -2.06 -21.84
C GLY A 61 -26.98 -2.01 -23.27
N VAL A 62 -25.82 -2.62 -23.52
CA VAL A 62 -25.12 -2.58 -24.81
C VAL A 62 -25.38 -3.82 -25.67
N LEU A 63 -25.91 -4.89 -25.08
CA LEU A 63 -26.25 -6.13 -25.78
C LEU A 63 -27.19 -5.91 -26.98
N PHE A 64 -28.06 -4.91 -26.94
CA PHE A 64 -29.00 -4.61 -28.02
C PHE A 64 -28.37 -4.06 -29.29
N TYR A 65 -27.14 -3.53 -29.22
CA TYR A 65 -26.46 -2.93 -30.37
C TYR A 65 -25.55 -3.91 -31.08
N ASN A 66 -24.67 -4.60 -30.35
CA ASN A 66 -23.72 -5.56 -30.92
C ASN A 66 -23.13 -6.46 -29.82
N ILE A 67 -23.20 -7.78 -30.02
CA ILE A 67 -22.74 -8.76 -29.04
C ILE A 67 -21.23 -8.74 -28.82
N VAL A 68 -20.44 -8.56 -29.89
CA VAL A 68 -18.97 -8.49 -29.83
C VAL A 68 -18.55 -7.25 -29.04
N PHE A 69 -19.25 -6.15 -29.27
CA PHE A 69 -18.99 -4.89 -28.59
C PHE A 69 -19.36 -4.95 -27.09
N SER A 70 -20.47 -5.60 -26.78
CA SER A 70 -20.87 -5.83 -25.38
C SER A 70 -19.86 -6.68 -24.62
N LEU A 71 -19.26 -7.69 -25.26
CA LEU A 71 -18.20 -8.50 -24.63
C LEU A 71 -16.94 -7.67 -24.36
N LEU A 72 -16.56 -6.80 -25.30
CA LEU A 72 -15.39 -5.93 -25.15
C LEU A 72 -15.58 -4.95 -23.99
N ILE A 73 -16.75 -4.28 -23.92
CA ILE A 73 -17.10 -3.40 -22.80
C ILE A 73 -17.13 -4.15 -21.47
N PHE A 74 -17.69 -5.36 -21.45
CA PHE A 74 -17.74 -6.18 -20.24
C PHE A 74 -16.33 -6.43 -19.67
N VAL A 75 -15.38 -6.84 -20.51
CA VAL A 75 -14.00 -7.08 -20.09
C VAL A 75 -13.35 -5.79 -19.57
N ILE A 76 -13.53 -4.68 -20.29
CA ILE A 76 -12.93 -3.40 -19.87
C ILE A 76 -13.52 -2.91 -18.54
N VAL A 77 -14.83 -3.01 -18.36
CA VAL A 77 -15.50 -2.58 -17.13
C VAL A 77 -15.07 -3.44 -15.93
N ILE A 78 -14.92 -4.76 -16.10
CA ILE A 78 -14.39 -5.63 -15.04
C ILE A 78 -13.00 -5.15 -14.63
N LEU A 79 -12.09 -5.02 -15.60
CA LEU A 79 -10.72 -4.58 -15.33
C LEU A 79 -10.72 -3.21 -14.64
N ALA A 80 -11.56 -2.29 -15.12
CA ALA A 80 -11.65 -0.95 -14.57
C ALA A 80 -12.08 -0.94 -13.10
N ILE A 81 -13.12 -1.71 -12.76
CA ILE A 81 -13.63 -1.78 -11.40
C ILE A 81 -12.66 -2.49 -10.47
N VAL A 82 -12.05 -3.61 -10.91
CA VAL A 82 -11.08 -4.35 -10.10
C VAL A 82 -9.90 -3.44 -9.73
N LEU A 83 -9.31 -2.76 -10.72
CA LEU A 83 -8.18 -1.86 -10.50
C LEU A 83 -8.56 -0.66 -9.64
N PHE A 84 -9.74 -0.07 -9.85
CA PHE A 84 -10.23 1.03 -9.03
C PHE A 84 -10.39 0.63 -7.55
N LEU A 85 -10.93 -0.56 -7.28
CA LEU A 85 -11.14 -1.05 -5.91
C LEU A 85 -9.83 -1.42 -5.23
N ILE A 86 -8.92 -2.11 -5.91
CA ILE A 86 -7.58 -2.44 -5.38
C ILE A 86 -6.84 -1.15 -5.00
N ARG A 87 -6.84 -0.16 -5.90
CA ARG A 87 -6.20 1.14 -5.65
C ARG A 87 -6.73 1.81 -4.39
N LYS A 88 -8.04 1.80 -4.18
CA LYS A 88 -8.65 2.45 -3.04
C LYS A 88 -8.34 1.72 -1.72
N ILE A 89 -8.20 0.38 -1.75
CA ILE A 89 -7.74 -0.39 -0.58
C ILE A 89 -6.28 -0.10 -0.27
N ARG A 90 -5.41 -0.11 -1.29
CA ARG A 90 -4.00 0.28 -1.13
C ARG A 90 -3.86 1.69 -0.57
N LYS A 91 -4.64 2.65 -1.07
CA LYS A 91 -4.62 4.03 -0.58
C LYS A 91 -4.89 4.11 0.93
N MET A 92 -5.92 3.41 1.42
CA MET A 92 -6.23 3.38 2.86
C MET A 92 -5.08 2.78 3.70
N TYR A 93 -4.38 1.78 3.17
CA TYR A 93 -3.22 1.19 3.84
C TYR A 93 -2.01 2.14 3.83
N PHE A 94 -1.71 2.75 2.69
CA PHE A 94 -0.61 3.70 2.53
C PHE A 94 -0.80 4.99 3.33
N GLU A 95 -2.03 5.48 3.48
CA GLU A 95 -2.31 6.66 4.33
C GLU A 95 -1.89 6.40 5.78
N LYS A 96 -2.17 5.20 6.32
CA LYS A 96 -1.74 4.81 7.67
C LYS A 96 -0.22 4.69 7.78
N ILE A 97 0.44 4.08 6.80
CA ILE A 97 1.91 4.03 6.78
C ILE A 97 2.49 5.44 6.76
N LEU A 98 1.97 6.31 5.91
CA LEU A 98 2.46 7.67 5.77
C LEU A 98 2.29 8.47 7.07
N GLU A 99 1.19 8.29 7.78
CA GLU A 99 0.97 8.91 9.09
C GLU A 99 1.98 8.44 10.14
N VAL A 100 2.38 7.16 10.10
CA VAL A 100 3.47 6.65 10.94
C VAL A 100 4.82 7.22 10.51
N GLU A 101 5.11 7.21 9.22
CA GLU A 101 6.37 7.71 8.65
C GLU A 101 6.58 9.21 8.89
N GLN A 102 5.52 10.03 8.83
CA GLN A 102 5.62 11.46 9.13
C GLN A 102 6.08 11.73 10.56
N ASN A 103 5.74 10.83 11.49
CA ASN A 103 6.13 10.94 12.88
C ASN A 103 7.40 10.14 13.22
N SER A 104 7.98 9.40 12.27
CA SER A 104 9.08 8.46 12.54
C SER A 104 10.33 9.17 13.03
N ASP A 105 10.76 10.24 12.38
CA ASP A 105 11.96 11.02 12.78
C ASP A 105 11.81 11.57 14.21
N LEU A 106 10.63 12.14 14.51
CA LEU A 106 10.36 12.70 15.83
C LEU A 106 10.35 11.61 16.92
N ILE A 107 9.71 10.48 16.66
CA ILE A 107 9.68 9.32 17.56
C ILE A 107 11.10 8.76 17.79
N CYS A 108 11.88 8.58 16.73
CA CYS A 108 13.25 8.07 16.84
C CYS A 108 14.13 8.99 17.69
N ARG A 109 14.00 10.31 17.52
CA ARG A 109 14.73 11.31 18.33
C ARG A 109 14.31 11.27 19.79
N GLU A 110 13.02 11.19 20.07
CA GLU A 110 12.52 11.12 21.45
C GLU A 110 13.00 9.84 22.15
N ILE A 111 12.98 8.70 21.45
CA ILE A 111 13.50 7.43 21.98
C ILE A 111 14.97 7.58 22.39
N LEU A 112 15.81 8.14 21.51
CA LEU A 112 17.24 8.34 21.81
C LEU A 112 17.43 9.30 22.97
N LEU A 113 16.66 10.38 23.03
CA LEU A 113 16.73 11.36 24.10
C LEU A 113 16.39 10.72 25.46
N ILE A 114 15.30 9.96 25.53
CA ILE A 114 14.89 9.30 26.78
C ILE A 114 15.89 8.21 27.15
N LEU A 115 16.38 7.45 26.19
CA LEU A 115 17.37 6.41 26.45
C LEU A 115 18.69 7.01 26.94
N SER A 116 19.13 8.14 26.38
CA SER A 116 20.34 8.85 26.81
C SER A 116 20.24 9.45 28.21
N THR A 117 19.03 9.82 28.64
CA THR A 117 18.80 10.49 29.93
C THR A 117 18.46 9.51 31.05
N THR A 118 17.68 8.46 30.76
CA THR A 118 17.18 7.51 31.77
C THR A 118 17.88 6.16 31.75
N ASN A 119 18.54 5.81 30.63
CA ASN A 119 19.11 4.49 30.36
C ASN A 119 18.12 3.33 30.59
N SER A 120 16.81 3.58 30.47
CA SER A 120 15.76 2.60 30.74
C SER A 120 14.80 2.46 29.56
N LEU A 121 14.72 1.26 28.99
CA LEU A 121 13.75 0.94 27.95
C LEU A 121 12.31 0.93 28.44
N SER A 122 12.06 0.67 29.74
CA SER A 122 10.69 0.73 30.26
C SER A 122 10.15 2.16 30.23
N MET A 123 10.98 3.15 30.57
CA MET A 123 10.64 4.56 30.49
C MET A 123 10.38 5.01 29.06
N VAL A 124 11.16 4.49 28.09
CA VAL A 124 10.91 4.73 26.66
C VAL A 124 9.52 4.23 26.26
N ILE A 125 9.16 2.99 26.64
CA ILE A 125 7.85 2.40 26.34
C ILE A 125 6.71 3.21 26.97
N GLU A 126 6.87 3.62 28.24
CA GLU A 126 5.87 4.42 28.94
C GLU A 126 5.66 5.79 28.28
N TYR A 127 6.75 6.47 27.90
CA TYR A 127 6.68 7.77 27.26
C TYR A 127 6.02 7.69 25.89
N LEU A 128 6.37 6.70 25.07
CA LEU A 128 5.76 6.53 23.75
C LEU A 128 4.26 6.22 23.83
N ALA A 129 3.82 5.51 24.87
CA ALA A 129 2.39 5.25 25.09
C ALA A 129 1.62 6.51 25.52
N GLN A 130 2.27 7.39 26.30
CA GLN A 130 1.69 8.68 26.71
C GLN A 130 1.80 9.75 25.62
N GLY A 131 2.62 9.50 24.59
CA GLY A 131 2.77 10.37 23.44
C GLY A 131 1.47 10.61 22.68
N SER A 132 1.46 11.68 21.88
CA SER A 132 0.31 12.07 21.06
C SER A 132 0.31 11.39 19.67
N TYR A 133 0.81 10.15 19.56
CA TYR A 133 0.98 9.48 18.27
C TYR A 133 -0.27 8.67 17.91
N PRO A 134 -1.00 9.01 16.82
CA PRO A 134 -2.30 8.42 16.52
C PRO A 134 -2.29 6.89 16.38
N ILE A 135 -1.22 6.35 15.80
CA ILE A 135 -1.08 4.92 15.51
C ILE A 135 -0.17 4.22 16.54
N ILE A 136 0.95 4.85 16.91
CA ILE A 136 1.99 4.22 17.74
C ILE A 136 1.59 4.16 19.21
N SER A 137 1.04 5.22 19.78
CA SER A 137 0.70 5.27 21.21
C SER A 137 -0.34 4.22 21.61
N PRO A 138 -1.44 3.99 20.84
CA PRO A 138 -2.37 2.89 21.13
C PRO A 138 -1.72 1.50 21.06
N MET A 139 -0.83 1.27 20.09
CA MET A 139 -0.12 -0.01 19.96
C MET A 139 0.82 -0.27 21.15
N ILE A 140 1.53 0.75 21.62
CA ILE A 140 2.45 0.63 22.76
C ILE A 140 1.70 0.52 24.08
N THR A 141 0.53 1.15 24.21
CA THR A 141 -0.32 0.99 25.40
C THR A 141 -0.68 -0.47 25.67
N GLN A 142 -0.89 -1.27 24.61
CA GLN A 142 -1.11 -2.72 24.74
C GLN A 142 0.14 -3.47 25.24
N LEU A 143 1.34 -2.96 24.95
CA LEU A 143 2.60 -3.54 25.43
C LEU A 143 2.85 -3.22 26.90
N ILE A 144 2.45 -2.05 27.38
CA ILE A 144 2.55 -1.69 28.81
C ILE A 144 1.78 -2.71 29.66
N GLN A 145 0.59 -3.13 29.22
CA GLN A 145 -0.18 -4.16 29.92
C GLN A 145 0.60 -5.47 30.05
N ARG A 146 1.37 -5.86 29.03
CA ARG A 146 2.22 -7.07 29.05
C ARG A 146 3.48 -6.87 29.89
N MET A 147 4.06 -5.68 29.84
CA MET A 147 5.21 -5.30 30.68
C MET A 147 4.85 -5.39 32.17
N ASN A 148 3.65 -4.95 32.54
CA ASN A 148 3.14 -5.04 33.92
C ASN A 148 2.92 -6.50 34.39
N VAL A 149 2.81 -7.45 33.47
CA VAL A 149 2.68 -8.89 33.76
C VAL A 149 4.06 -9.58 33.85
N GLY A 150 5.16 -8.86 33.57
CA GLY A 150 6.53 -9.33 33.74
C GLY A 150 7.28 -9.64 32.44
N ASP A 151 6.70 -9.33 31.27
CA ASP A 151 7.39 -9.51 29.99
C ASP A 151 8.58 -8.53 29.86
N SER A 152 9.69 -8.99 29.26
CA SER A 152 10.89 -8.15 29.12
C SER A 152 10.67 -6.97 28.16
N PRO A 153 11.10 -5.74 28.49
CA PRO A 153 10.98 -4.57 27.61
C PRO A 153 11.62 -4.78 26.22
N ILE A 154 12.73 -5.53 26.18
CA ILE A 154 13.45 -5.84 24.93
C ILE A 154 12.61 -6.77 24.04
N SER A 155 11.99 -7.82 24.59
CA SER A 155 11.15 -8.73 23.80
C SER A 155 9.87 -8.03 23.31
N LEU A 156 9.31 -7.14 24.12
CA LEU A 156 8.14 -6.33 23.74
C LEU A 156 8.46 -5.35 22.61
N LEU A 157 9.56 -4.61 22.70
CA LEU A 157 10.02 -3.71 21.63
C LEU A 157 10.36 -4.46 20.34
N LYS A 158 10.95 -5.65 20.43
CA LYS A 158 11.19 -6.49 19.26
C LYS A 158 9.88 -6.92 18.60
N THR A 159 8.91 -7.34 19.40
CA THR A 159 7.57 -7.72 18.90
C THR A 159 6.84 -6.52 18.29
N PHE A 160 7.00 -5.34 18.88
CA PHE A 160 6.49 -4.08 18.36
C PHE A 160 7.10 -3.73 17.01
N ALA A 161 8.43 -3.75 16.90
CA ALA A 161 9.14 -3.45 15.65
C ALA A 161 8.70 -4.37 14.51
N LEU A 162 8.49 -5.66 14.78
CA LEU A 162 8.00 -6.62 13.78
C LEU A 162 6.55 -6.39 13.34
N LYS A 163 5.76 -5.67 14.14
CA LYS A 163 4.37 -5.31 13.84
C LYS A 163 4.23 -3.88 13.31
N GLN A 164 5.31 -3.10 13.28
CA GLN A 164 5.26 -1.74 12.78
C GLN A 164 5.11 -1.74 11.26
N PRO A 165 4.20 -0.92 10.71
CA PRO A 165 4.04 -0.79 9.27
C PRO A 165 5.15 0.06 8.62
N SER A 166 5.87 0.87 9.41
CA SER A 166 7.04 1.64 8.96
C SER A 166 8.30 0.79 9.05
N GLU A 167 8.98 0.61 7.91
CA GLU A 167 10.29 -0.05 7.86
C GLU A 167 11.35 0.79 8.57
N THR A 168 11.28 2.13 8.48
CA THR A 168 12.24 3.02 9.15
C THR A 168 12.22 2.86 10.67
N ILE A 169 11.04 2.82 11.30
CA ILE A 169 10.94 2.62 12.75
C ILE A 169 11.36 1.18 13.12
N LYS A 170 11.01 0.21 12.29
CA LYS A 170 11.38 -1.20 12.51
C LYS A 170 12.89 -1.39 12.48
N GLU A 171 13.56 -0.91 11.44
CA GLU A 171 15.03 -0.93 11.30
C GLU A 171 15.68 -0.18 12.46
N PHE A 172 15.21 1.03 12.77
CA PHE A 172 15.74 1.82 13.88
C PHE A 172 15.67 1.08 15.24
N ILE A 173 14.54 0.46 15.57
CA ILE A 173 14.41 -0.26 16.83
C ILE A 173 15.31 -1.51 16.84
N LEU A 174 15.36 -2.26 15.75
CA LEU A 174 16.09 -3.51 15.67
C LEU A 174 17.62 -3.33 15.60
N GLU A 175 18.08 -2.32 14.87
CA GLU A 175 19.50 -2.11 14.55
C GLU A 175 20.18 -1.11 15.50
N ILE A 176 19.44 -0.17 16.07
CA ILE A 176 20.02 0.86 16.94
C ILE A 176 19.59 0.63 18.39
N ILE A 177 18.28 0.61 18.67
CA ILE A 177 17.80 0.59 20.06
C ILE A 177 18.09 -0.72 20.78
N ILE A 178 17.81 -1.88 20.16
CA ILE A 178 18.08 -3.18 20.78
C ILE A 178 19.58 -3.38 21.05
N PRO A 179 20.50 -3.07 20.11
CA PRO A 179 21.93 -3.18 20.37
C PRO A 179 22.44 -2.19 21.43
N ILE A 180 21.91 -0.96 21.50
CA ILE A 180 22.23 -0.03 22.59
C ILE A 180 21.81 -0.63 23.94
N ALA A 181 20.59 -1.16 24.04
CA ALA A 181 20.09 -1.77 25.27
C ALA A 181 20.86 -3.03 25.71
N LYS A 182 21.51 -3.72 24.76
CA LYS A 182 22.41 -4.85 25.03
C LYS A 182 23.85 -4.43 25.33
N GLY A 183 24.15 -3.13 25.31
CA GLY A 183 25.50 -2.59 25.50
C GLY A 183 26.45 -2.82 24.32
N GLN A 184 25.92 -3.15 23.13
CA GLN A 184 26.71 -3.40 21.91
C GLN A 184 27.06 -2.10 21.15
N LEU A 185 26.27 -1.05 21.35
CA LEU A 185 26.46 0.28 20.74
C LEU A 185 26.45 1.38 21.80
N THR A 186 27.15 2.48 21.52
CA THR A 186 27.22 3.68 22.37
C THR A 186 26.55 4.86 21.66
N ILE A 187 25.78 5.65 22.41
CA ILE A 187 24.90 6.72 21.91
C ILE A 187 25.69 7.85 21.20
N ASP A 188 26.94 8.08 21.60
CA ASP A 188 27.80 9.12 20.98
C ASP A 188 28.24 8.78 19.55
N LYS A 189 28.25 7.50 19.17
CA LYS A 189 28.60 7.07 17.81
C LYS A 189 27.41 7.10 16.84
N THR A 190 26.18 7.07 17.35
CA THR A 190 24.94 7.01 16.53
C THR A 190 24.47 8.40 16.06
N ASN A 191 24.75 9.47 16.82
CA ASN A 191 24.25 10.82 16.51
C ASN A 191 24.86 11.46 15.24
N ASN A 192 26.07 11.07 14.82
CA ASN A 192 26.80 11.74 13.74
C ASN A 192 26.78 11.02 12.38
N PHE A 193 26.27 9.79 12.28
CA PHE A 193 26.47 8.96 11.07
C PHE A 193 25.17 8.46 10.40
N GLU A 194 24.09 8.21 11.14
CA GLU A 194 22.93 7.49 10.58
C GLU A 194 21.82 8.42 10.06
N ALA A 195 21.45 9.48 10.78
CA ALA A 195 20.27 10.28 10.43
C ALA A 195 20.42 11.11 9.14
N GLN A 196 21.62 11.63 8.83
CA GLN A 196 21.83 12.41 7.60
C GLN A 196 22.14 11.54 6.37
N TRP A 197 22.70 10.35 6.54
CA TRP A 197 23.09 9.46 5.45
C TRP A 197 21.92 8.60 4.92
N LEU A 198 21.07 8.08 5.81
CA LEU A 198 19.86 7.33 5.44
C LEU A 198 18.82 8.21 4.72
N ILE A 199 18.65 9.47 5.17
CA ILE A 199 17.71 10.40 4.53
C ILE A 199 18.20 10.82 3.14
N ARG A 200 19.49 11.11 2.94
CA ARG A 200 20.00 11.55 1.62
C ARG A 200 20.10 10.42 0.59
N LYS A 201 20.62 9.25 0.97
CA LYS A 201 20.87 8.17 0.00
C LYS A 201 19.58 7.53 -0.52
N ASN A 202 18.56 7.43 0.34
CA ASN A 202 17.26 6.94 -0.06
C ASN A 202 16.49 8.02 -0.84
N PHE A 203 16.57 9.29 -0.47
CA PHE A 203 15.81 10.33 -1.15
C PHE A 203 16.26 10.58 -2.60
N ASP A 204 17.57 10.63 -2.86
CA ASP A 204 18.07 10.84 -4.23
C ASP A 204 17.77 9.64 -5.14
N SER A 205 17.87 8.42 -4.62
CA SER A 205 17.49 7.21 -5.36
C SER A 205 15.97 7.13 -5.58
N TYR A 206 15.14 7.46 -4.57
CA TYR A 206 13.69 7.56 -4.74
C TYR A 206 13.30 8.64 -5.75
N MET A 207 13.96 9.80 -5.73
CA MET A 207 13.65 10.89 -6.66
C MET A 207 14.00 10.52 -8.10
N SER A 208 15.18 9.92 -8.32
CA SER A 208 15.59 9.40 -9.63
C SER A 208 14.67 8.29 -10.14
N GLN A 209 14.30 7.34 -9.27
CA GLN A 209 13.30 6.33 -9.60
C GLN A 209 11.94 6.94 -9.92
N LEU A 210 11.53 8.00 -9.22
CA LEU A 210 10.24 8.66 -9.43
C LEU A 210 10.21 9.40 -10.77
N GLU A 211 11.30 10.03 -11.17
CA GLU A 211 11.43 10.66 -12.49
C GLU A 211 11.36 9.63 -13.63
N GLY A 212 12.10 8.53 -13.52
CA GLY A 212 12.04 7.42 -14.47
C GLY A 212 10.64 6.79 -14.53
N LYS A 213 9.99 6.63 -13.37
CA LYS A 213 8.63 6.12 -13.26
C LYS A 213 7.62 7.06 -13.91
N MET A 214 7.72 8.37 -13.69
CA MET A 214 6.83 9.35 -14.31
C MET A 214 6.96 9.40 -15.84
N SER A 215 8.18 9.27 -16.37
CA SER A 215 8.41 9.22 -17.81
C SER A 215 7.76 7.99 -18.46
N LEU A 216 7.94 6.81 -17.84
CA LEU A 216 7.33 5.57 -18.33
C LEU A 216 5.80 5.60 -18.16
N PHE A 217 5.28 6.23 -17.11
CA PHE A 217 3.86 6.49 -16.93
C PHE A 217 3.29 7.31 -18.08
N LEU A 218 3.92 8.42 -18.43
CA LEU A 218 3.52 9.23 -19.59
C LEU A 218 3.59 8.43 -20.90
N ALA A 219 4.62 7.61 -21.10
CA ALA A 219 4.71 6.79 -22.31
C ALA A 219 3.53 5.81 -22.46
N ILE A 220 3.14 5.12 -21.38
CA ILE A 220 2.03 4.14 -21.42
C ILE A 220 0.66 4.83 -21.50
N THR A 221 0.47 5.94 -20.79
CA THR A 221 -0.83 6.62 -20.69
C THR A 221 -1.15 7.51 -21.89
N THR A 222 -0.14 8.19 -22.44
CA THR A 222 -0.39 9.16 -23.52
C THR A 222 0.22 8.72 -24.85
N ILE A 223 1.49 8.31 -24.88
CA ILE A 223 2.18 8.10 -26.17
C ILE A 223 1.65 6.86 -26.89
N ILE A 224 1.57 5.72 -26.20
CA ILE A 224 1.10 4.47 -26.81
C ILE A 224 -0.37 4.58 -27.27
N PRO A 225 -1.33 5.07 -26.47
CA PRO A 225 -2.72 5.11 -26.89
C PRO A 225 -2.97 6.11 -28.02
N VAL A 226 -2.27 7.26 -28.03
CA VAL A 226 -2.35 8.23 -29.13
C VAL A 226 -1.78 7.65 -30.42
N THR A 227 -0.62 7.00 -30.36
CA THR A 227 0.00 6.42 -31.56
C THR A 227 -0.80 5.25 -32.13
N VAL A 228 -1.30 4.35 -31.28
CA VAL A 228 -2.18 3.24 -31.69
C VAL A 228 -3.49 3.77 -32.27
N SER A 229 -4.10 4.78 -31.65
CA SER A 229 -5.35 5.35 -32.17
C SER A 229 -5.15 6.06 -33.51
N MET A 230 -4.07 6.84 -33.69
CA MET A 230 -3.72 7.41 -35.00
C MET A 230 -3.49 6.32 -36.05
N LEU A 231 -2.76 5.25 -35.72
CA LEU A 231 -2.49 4.14 -36.64
C LEU A 231 -3.79 3.47 -37.09
N LEU A 232 -4.72 3.20 -36.16
CA LEU A 232 -6.00 2.58 -36.45
C LEU A 232 -6.90 3.44 -37.36
N VAL A 233 -6.83 4.77 -37.20
CA VAL A 233 -7.53 5.72 -38.08
C VAL A 233 -6.91 5.72 -39.48
N ILE A 234 -5.57 5.78 -39.58
CA ILE A 234 -4.86 5.77 -40.88
C ILE A 234 -5.12 4.47 -41.65
N MET A 235 -5.16 3.34 -40.97
CA MET A 235 -5.46 2.04 -41.58
C MET A 235 -6.95 1.84 -41.93
N GLY A 236 -7.82 2.78 -41.58
CA GLY A 236 -9.25 2.72 -41.92
C GLY A 236 -10.06 1.70 -41.11
N TYR A 237 -9.51 1.16 -40.01
CA TYR A 237 -10.20 0.19 -39.16
C TYR A 237 -11.26 0.82 -38.26
N VAL A 238 -11.17 2.13 -38.02
CA VAL A 238 -12.03 2.85 -37.07
C VAL A 238 -12.79 3.96 -37.81
N ASN A 239 -14.12 3.82 -37.90
CA ASN A 239 -15.00 4.88 -38.36
C ASN A 239 -15.05 6.02 -37.33
N VAL A 240 -15.34 7.25 -37.78
CA VAL A 240 -15.44 8.45 -36.91
C VAL A 240 -16.43 8.25 -35.74
N SER A 241 -17.46 7.42 -35.91
CA SER A 241 -18.40 7.06 -34.85
C SER A 241 -17.81 6.19 -33.73
N MET A 242 -16.78 5.38 -34.03
CA MET A 242 -16.06 4.55 -33.04
C MET A 242 -15.04 5.37 -32.24
N LEU A 243 -14.74 6.60 -32.66
CA LEU A 243 -13.82 7.52 -32.00
C LEU A 243 -14.33 7.94 -30.60
N VAL A 244 -15.64 7.84 -30.36
CA VAL A 244 -16.27 8.05 -29.03
C VAL A 244 -15.79 7.04 -27.98
N PHE A 245 -15.25 5.88 -28.40
CA PHE A 245 -14.74 4.85 -27.48
C PHE A 245 -13.23 4.92 -27.23
N LEU A 246 -12.53 5.82 -27.92
CA LEU A 246 -11.12 6.08 -27.73
C LEU A 246 -10.79 6.47 -26.26
N PRO A 247 -11.58 7.33 -25.57
CA PRO A 247 -11.38 7.59 -24.14
C PRO A 247 -11.44 6.34 -23.25
N LEU A 248 -12.20 5.33 -23.65
CA LEU A 248 -12.36 4.08 -22.91
C LEU A 248 -11.11 3.20 -23.03
N VAL A 249 -10.43 3.25 -24.18
CA VAL A 249 -9.11 2.62 -24.38
C VAL A 249 -8.03 3.33 -23.57
N PHE A 250 -8.03 4.67 -23.56
CA PHE A 250 -7.11 5.46 -22.73
C PHE A 250 -7.29 5.14 -21.25
N LEU A 251 -8.52 4.99 -20.77
CA LEU A 251 -8.81 4.59 -19.39
C LEU A 251 -8.19 3.22 -19.05
N VAL A 252 -8.20 2.26 -19.98
CA VAL A 252 -7.55 0.95 -19.76
C VAL A 252 -6.04 1.09 -19.66
N PHE A 253 -5.41 1.86 -20.56
CA PHE A 253 -3.96 2.09 -20.50
C PHE A 253 -3.54 2.86 -19.26
N ASP A 254 -4.33 3.86 -18.84
CA ASP A 254 -4.14 4.58 -17.58
C ASP A 254 -4.16 3.65 -16.39
N LEU A 255 -5.15 2.75 -16.34
CA LEU A 255 -5.28 1.82 -15.24
C LEU A 255 -4.17 0.75 -15.22
N ILE A 256 -3.76 0.26 -16.40
CA ILE A 256 -2.62 -0.66 -16.53
C ILE A 256 -1.33 0.02 -16.08
N ALA A 257 -1.08 1.25 -16.54
CA ALA A 257 0.08 2.03 -16.15
C ALA A 257 0.13 2.19 -14.63
N VAL A 258 -0.97 2.68 -14.02
CA VAL A 258 -1.06 2.86 -12.57
C VAL A 258 -0.80 1.56 -11.80
N GLU A 259 -1.28 0.41 -12.29
CA GLU A 259 -1.06 -0.87 -11.61
C GLU A 259 0.39 -1.35 -11.73
N ILE A 260 1.02 -1.19 -12.90
CA ILE A 260 2.44 -1.50 -13.09
C ILE A 260 3.29 -0.69 -12.11
N PHE A 261 3.01 0.60 -11.93
CA PHE A 261 3.72 1.46 -10.97
C PHE A 261 3.45 1.09 -9.52
N ASN A 262 2.19 0.79 -9.17
CA ASN A 262 1.84 0.43 -7.79
C ASN A 262 2.34 -0.96 -7.39
N SER A 263 2.56 -1.87 -8.34
CA SER A 263 3.01 -3.24 -8.06
C SER A 263 4.46 -3.34 -7.57
N GLY A 264 5.22 -2.24 -7.55
CA GLY A 264 6.61 -2.22 -7.09
C GLY A 264 7.60 -3.00 -7.97
N LYS A 265 7.13 -3.78 -8.95
CA LYS A 265 7.94 -4.64 -9.83
C LYS A 265 8.82 -3.91 -10.84
N VAL A 266 8.94 -2.60 -10.74
CA VAL A 266 9.81 -1.77 -11.62
C VAL A 266 11.25 -1.73 -11.10
N GLU A 267 11.60 -2.49 -10.06
CA GLU A 267 13.01 -2.73 -9.66
C GLU A 267 13.86 -3.40 -10.77
N LEU A 268 13.25 -3.89 -11.86
CA LEU A 268 13.92 -4.63 -12.93
C LEU A 268 14.48 -3.78 -14.09
N LEU A 269 14.37 -2.45 -14.07
CA LEU A 269 14.79 -1.62 -15.21
C LEU A 269 15.63 -0.38 -14.88
N GLY A 270 16.37 -0.40 -13.77
CA GLY A 270 17.39 0.63 -13.53
C GLY A 270 18.29 0.33 -12.34
N GLY A 271 19.54 -0.04 -12.64
CA GLY A 271 20.77 0.28 -11.89
C GLY A 271 20.80 -0.02 -10.41
#